data_AF-A0A8S9ABV6-F1
#
_entry.id   AF-A0A8S9ABV6-F1
#
_cell.length_a   1.000
_cell.length_b   1.000
_cell.length_c   1.000
_cell.angle_alpha   90.00
_cell.angle_beta   90.00
_cell.angle_gamma   90.00
#
_symmetry.space_group_name_H-M   'P 1'
#
loop_
_entity.id
_entity.type
_entity.pdbx_description
1 polymer ?
#
loop_
_entity_poly.entity_id
_entity_poly.type
_entity_poly.pdbx_seq_one_letter_code
_entity_poly.pdbx_strand_id
1 'polypeptide(L)'
;MNMTKYWCGVVSREHIKRGEQGGFCQVCHGKRAPLARMAVGDGIVFYSPVLQFQGKDKCQSFTAIGKVVGADTYQFEMAPDFVPISAAAW
;
A
#
# COMPACT_ATOMS: atom_id res chain seq x y z
N MET A 1 18.23 10.31 15.62
CA MET A 1 16.87 10.20 15.04
C MET A 1 17.03 9.89 13.56
N ASN A 2 16.47 8.80 13.05
CA ASN A 2 16.47 8.56 11.60
C ASN A 2 15.56 9.61 10.92
N MET A 3 15.98 10.11 9.76
CA MET A 3 15.12 10.98 8.94
C MET A 3 13.89 10.19 8.47
N THR A 4 12.70 10.77 8.66
CA THR A 4 11.45 10.29 8.09
C THR A 4 11.54 10.25 6.58
N LYS A 5 11.23 9.10 5.98
CA LYS A 5 11.17 8.94 4.52
C LYS A 5 9.74 9.11 4.03
N TYR A 6 9.61 9.45 2.76
CA TYR A 6 8.33 9.57 2.07
C TYR A 6 8.30 8.66 0.85
N TRP A 7 7.21 7.91 0.71
CA TRP A 7 7.03 6.88 -0.30
C TRP A 7 5.85 7.21 -1.22
N CYS A 8 5.91 6.75 -2.47
CA CYS A 8 4.79 6.82 -3.41
C CYS A 8 4.43 5.41 -3.87
N GLY A 9 3.23 4.95 -3.53
CA GLY A 9 2.67 3.69 -3.99
C GLY A 9 1.79 3.89 -5.23
N VAL A 10 1.89 2.97 -6.21
CA VAL A 10 1.04 2.97 -7.41
C VAL A 10 0.09 1.77 -7.35
N VAL A 11 -1.22 2.05 -7.28
CA VAL A 11 -2.24 1.03 -7.00
C VAL A 11 -3.63 1.54 -7.39
N SER A 12 -4.51 0.67 -7.87
CA SER A 12 -5.88 1.05 -8.27
C SER A 12 -6.66 1.68 -7.11
N ARG A 13 -7.61 2.57 -7.40
CA ARG A 13 -8.44 3.23 -6.38
C ARG A 13 -9.22 2.22 -5.55
N GLU A 14 -9.74 1.18 -6.20
CA GLU A 14 -10.44 0.08 -5.54
C GLU A 14 -9.57 -0.64 -4.49
N HIS A 15 -8.33 -0.98 -4.83
CA HIS A 15 -7.43 -1.64 -3.89
C HIS A 15 -7.05 -0.74 -2.72
N ILE A 16 -6.88 0.57 -2.95
CA ILE A 16 -6.68 1.53 -1.87
C ILE A 16 -7.86 1.53 -0.90
N LYS A 17 -9.10 1.56 -1.39
CA LYS A 17 -10.28 1.53 -0.51
C LYS A 17 -10.32 0.27 0.35
N ARG A 18 -9.97 -0.89 -0.22
CA ARG A 18 -9.88 -2.15 0.54
C ARG A 18 -8.79 -2.07 1.61
N GLY A 19 -7.63 -1.50 1.26
CA GLY A 19 -6.58 -1.17 2.21
C GLY A 19 -7.13 -0.31 3.33
N GLU A 20 -7.61 0.91 3.04
CA GLU A 20 -8.12 1.88 4.02
C GLU A 20 -9.07 1.25 5.04
N GLN A 21 -9.99 0.40 4.57
CA GLN A 21 -10.93 -0.35 5.41
C GLN A 21 -10.26 -1.41 6.31
N GLY A 22 -9.15 -1.99 5.87
CA GLY A 22 -8.43 -3.06 6.55
C GLY A 22 -7.20 -2.64 7.37
N GLY A 23 -6.77 -1.38 7.35
CA GLY A 23 -5.62 -0.93 8.16
C GLY A 23 -4.24 -1.27 7.56
N PHE A 24 -4.16 -1.67 6.30
CA PHE A 24 -2.93 -2.11 5.64
C PHE A 24 -2.77 -1.61 4.20
N CYS A 25 -1.54 -1.31 3.78
CA CYS A 25 -1.21 -1.10 2.39
C CYS A 25 -0.45 -2.28 1.77
N GLN A 26 -0.68 -2.47 0.47
CA GLN A 26 0.07 -3.39 -0.37
C GLN A 26 0.50 -2.67 -1.63
N VAL A 27 1.77 -2.79 -1.97
CA VAL A 27 2.36 -2.22 -3.19
C VAL A 27 3.23 -3.27 -3.89
N CYS A 28 3.61 -2.98 -5.13
CA CYS A 28 4.53 -3.82 -5.90
C CYS A 28 4.07 -5.28 -6.07
N HIS A 29 2.75 -5.51 -6.21
CA HIS A 29 2.15 -6.84 -6.32
C HIS A 29 2.49 -7.77 -5.11
N GLY A 30 2.62 -7.20 -3.91
CA GLY A 30 2.89 -7.98 -2.69
C GLY A 30 4.35 -8.40 -2.52
N LYS A 31 5.30 -7.76 -3.22
CA LYS A 31 6.74 -8.01 -3.05
C LYS A 31 7.27 -7.41 -1.74
N ARG A 32 8.13 -8.17 -1.05
CA ARG A 32 8.71 -7.78 0.26
C ARG A 32 9.66 -6.59 0.18
N ALA A 33 10.56 -6.58 -0.80
CA ALA A 33 11.74 -5.71 -0.79
C ALA A 33 11.44 -4.19 -0.68
N PRO A 34 10.40 -3.64 -1.35
CA PRO A 34 10.04 -2.24 -1.20
C PRO A 34 9.48 -1.90 0.18
N LEU A 35 8.62 -2.77 0.71
CA LEU A 35 7.97 -2.59 2.01
C LEU A 35 8.96 -2.76 3.18
N ALA A 36 9.91 -3.69 3.08
CA ALA A 36 10.92 -3.94 4.11
C ALA A 36 11.90 -2.78 4.35
N ARG A 37 11.88 -1.75 3.50
CA ARG A 37 12.69 -0.53 3.67
C ARG A 37 11.95 0.61 4.37
N MET A 38 10.63 0.47 4.55
CA MET A 38 9.80 1.40 5.28
C MET A 38 10.01 1.22 6.78
N ALA A 39 9.99 2.32 7.52
CA ALA A 39 10.04 2.31 8.98
C ALA A 39 8.77 2.95 9.55
N VAL A 40 8.41 2.54 10.78
CA VAL A 40 7.37 3.23 11.56
C VAL A 40 7.68 4.71 11.60
N GLY A 41 6.72 5.53 11.21
CA GLY A 41 6.91 6.97 11.11
C GLY A 41 7.01 7.51 9.69
N ASP A 42 7.42 6.68 8.72
CA ASP A 42 7.51 7.08 7.32
C ASP A 42 6.14 7.46 6.75
N GLY A 43 6.11 8.47 5.89
CA GLY A 43 4.90 8.88 5.16
C GLY A 43 4.75 8.11 3.86
N ILE A 44 3.52 7.82 3.46
CA ILE A 44 3.22 7.20 2.16
C ILE A 44 2.04 7.90 1.50
N VAL A 45 2.20 8.22 0.21
CA VAL A 45 1.11 8.72 -0.65
C VAL A 45 0.82 7.68 -1.73
N PHE A 46 -0.44 7.58 -2.15
CA PHE A 46 -0.87 6.64 -3.17
C PHE A 46 -1.40 7.34 -4.41
N TYR A 47 -0.80 7.02 -5.55
CA TYR A 47 -1.28 7.42 -6.87
C TYR A 47 -2.09 6.28 -7.49
N SER A 48 -3.30 6.59 -7.95
CA SER A 48 -4.16 5.64 -8.64
C SER A 48 -4.24 5.96 -10.13
N PRO A 49 -3.63 5.15 -11.01
CA PRO A 49 -3.75 5.36 -12.45
C PRO A 49 -5.15 5.00 -12.95
N VAL A 50 -5.76 3.96 -12.38
CA VAL A 50 -7.07 3.42 -12.76
C VAL A 50 -8.00 3.27 -11.56
N LEU A 51 -9.32 3.26 -11.82
CA LEU A 51 -10.33 3.07 -10.78
C LEU A 51 -10.31 1.62 -10.25
N GLN A 52 -10.35 0.64 -11.15
CA GLN A 52 -10.41 -0.79 -10.82
C GLN A 52 -9.16 -1.52 -11.31
N PHE A 53 -8.77 -2.59 -10.62
CA PHE A 53 -7.61 -3.39 -11.05
C PHE A 53 -7.88 -4.05 -12.41
N GLN A 54 -6.92 -3.98 -13.34
CA GLN A 54 -7.07 -4.40 -14.75
C GLN A 54 -8.16 -3.66 -15.56
N GLY A 55 -8.84 -2.67 -14.96
CA GLY A 55 -9.80 -1.82 -15.64
C GLY A 55 -9.14 -0.78 -16.55
N LYS A 56 -9.95 -0.17 -17.43
CA LYS A 56 -9.50 0.90 -18.34
C LYS A 56 -9.91 2.30 -17.87
N ASP A 57 -10.81 2.38 -16.90
CA ASP A 57 -11.31 3.66 -16.39
C ASP A 57 -10.23 4.39 -15.61
N LYS A 58 -9.95 5.61 -16.06
CA LYS A 58 -8.87 6.44 -15.53
C LYS A 58 -9.27 7.04 -14.18
N CYS A 59 -8.32 7.02 -13.25
CA CYS A 59 -8.39 7.79 -12.00
C CYS A 59 -7.35 8.91 -11.99
N GLN A 60 -6.11 8.59 -12.38
CA GLN A 60 -4.97 9.49 -12.57
C GLN A 60 -4.79 10.57 -11.49
N SER A 61 -4.99 10.20 -10.22
CA SER A 61 -4.97 11.12 -9.09
C SER A 61 -4.24 10.52 -7.90
N PHE A 62 -3.74 11.37 -7.00
CA PHE A 62 -3.40 10.92 -5.65
C PHE A 62 -4.69 10.70 -4.87
N THR A 63 -4.85 9.53 -4.27
CA THR A 63 -6.14 9.08 -3.74
C THR A 63 -6.13 8.76 -2.26
N ALA A 64 -4.94 8.57 -1.67
CA ALA A 64 -4.76 8.37 -0.24
C ALA A 64 -3.38 8.86 0.21
N ILE A 65 -3.30 9.23 1.48
CA ILE A 65 -2.07 9.52 2.20
C ILE A 65 -2.15 8.82 3.56
N GLY A 66 -1.05 8.26 4.03
CA GLY A 66 -0.98 7.58 5.30
C GLY A 66 0.42 7.63 5.90
N LYS A 67 0.54 7.03 7.08
CA LYS A 67 1.80 6.88 7.79
C LYS A 67 2.01 5.40 8.07
N VAL A 68 3.26 4.93 8.02
CA VAL A 68 3.59 3.56 8.39
C VAL A 68 3.51 3.43 9.90
N VAL A 69 2.67 2.50 10.38
CA VAL A 69 2.38 2.31 11.81
C VAL A 69 2.90 0.97 12.36
N GLY A 70 3.17 -0.01 11.48
CA GLY A 70 3.70 -1.32 11.85
C GLY A 70 5.20 -1.44 11.62
N ALA A 71 5.90 -2.11 12.54
CA ALA A 71 7.35 -2.33 12.44
C ALA A 71 7.75 -3.35 11.37
N ASP A 72 6.87 -4.33 11.11
CA ASP A 72 7.15 -5.43 10.21
C ASP A 72 6.11 -5.54 9.09
N THR A 73 6.58 -6.01 7.94
CA THR A 73 5.69 -6.49 6.88
C THR A 73 5.12 -7.84 7.29
N TYR A 74 3.82 -8.05 7.10
CA TYR A 74 3.19 -9.32 7.41
C TYR A 74 2.50 -9.92 6.19
N GLN A 75 2.32 -11.24 6.23
CA GLN A 75 1.59 -12.01 5.24
C GLN A 75 0.16 -12.19 5.71
N PHE A 76 -0.80 -11.95 4.83
CA PHE A 76 -2.22 -12.18 5.12
C PHE A 76 -2.87 -12.89 3.95
N GLU A 77 -3.55 -14.01 4.21
CA GLU A 77 -4.24 -14.77 3.18
C GLU A 77 -5.51 -14.01 2.75
N MET A 78 -5.49 -13.47 1.53
CA MET A 78 -6.62 -12.73 0.98
C MET A 78 -7.57 -13.61 0.15
N ALA A 79 -7.09 -14.77 -0.30
CA ALA A 79 -7.85 -15.83 -0.98
C ALA A 79 -7.06 -17.15 -0.88
N PRO A 80 -7.67 -18.32 -1.14
CA PRO A 80 -6.94 -19.58 -1.23
C PRO A 80 -5.71 -19.44 -2.14
N ASP A 81 -4.54 -19.83 -1.64
CA ASP A 81 -3.24 -19.73 -2.31
C ASP A 81 -2.75 -18.30 -2.64
N PHE A 82 -3.38 -17.25 -2.10
CA PHE A 82 -2.98 -15.86 -2.28
C PHE A 82 -2.64 -15.18 -0.95
N VAL A 83 -1.35 -15.20 -0.61
CA VAL A 83 -0.80 -14.63 0.63
C VAL A 83 0.19 -13.49 0.34
N PRO A 84 -0.29 -12.31 -0.07
CA PRO A 84 0.57 -11.17 -0.34
C PRO A 84 1.15 -10.54 0.92
N ILE A 85 2.28 -9.86 0.75
CA ILE A 85 2.96 -9.13 1.81
C ILE A 85 2.37 -7.72 1.91
N SER A 86 1.99 -7.34 3.13
CA SER A 86 1.37 -6.06 3.49
C SER A 86 2.24 -5.31 4.50
N ALA A 87 2.10 -3.98 4.54
CA ALA A 87 2.59 -3.15 5.64
C ALA A 87 1.40 -2.43 6.28
N ALA A 88 1.40 -2.29 7.60
CA ALA A 88 0.37 -1.50 8.27
C ALA A 88 0.59 -0.01 7.97
N ALA A 89 -0.44 0.65 7.45
CA ALA A 89 -0.42 2.05 7.03
C ALA A 89 -1.79 2.70 7.27
N TRP A 90 -1.79 4.05 7.29
CA TRP A 90 -2.79 4.99 7.87
C TRP A 90 -2.98 4.85 9.38
#